data_AF-A0A0R0EWZ7-F1
#
_entry.id   AF-A0A0R0EWZ7-F1
#
_cell.length_a   1.000
_cell.length_b   1.000
_cell.length_c   1.000
_cell.angle_alpha   90.00
_cell.angle_beta   90.00
_cell.angle_gamma   90.00
#
_symmetry.space_group_name_H-M   'P 1'
#
loop_
_entity.id
_entity.type
_entity.pdbx_description
1 polymer ?
#
loop_
_entity_poly.entity_id
_entity_poly.type
_entity_poly.pdbx_seq_one_letter_code
_entity_poly.pdbx_strand_id
1 'polypeptide(L)'
;MFKDGKCNHPFCTHCISKHVVTQIHQSILKVICPDPNCYVEFKPEYLRTILPCDVIDRWECLRRESLILGSEKTYCPFKDCSVLLVNQGGEVATSAECPSCHRRFCAHCKAPWHGRKKCKEFQRVKKNEKKLDKKFFNLAKEKNWKKCPHCTMFVQRCGGCDHIACRCGCNFCYICGKNWNPEHRCMIMRRIVYDLYQRTVGWFRRANLRFSGGRNSSMNW
;
A
#
# COMPACT_ATOMS: atom_id res chain seq x y z
N MET A 1 17.21 6.34 -32.59
CA MET A 1 17.46 7.43 -31.61
C MET A 1 16.35 8.45 -31.78
N PHE A 2 15.81 8.99 -30.68
CA PHE A 2 14.75 10.00 -30.75
C PHE A 2 15.33 11.40 -31.02
N LYS A 3 14.73 12.18 -31.93
CA LYS A 3 15.18 13.53 -32.30
C LYS A 3 14.08 14.61 -32.39
N ASP A 4 12.80 14.25 -32.51
CA ASP A 4 11.74 15.24 -32.84
C ASP A 4 10.88 15.67 -31.65
N GLY A 5 11.54 15.99 -30.53
CA GLY A 5 10.98 16.66 -29.37
C GLY A 5 11.42 18.13 -29.24
N LYS A 6 11.48 18.86 -30.37
CA LYS A 6 11.91 20.26 -30.55
C LYS A 6 13.38 20.62 -30.27
N CYS A 7 14.13 19.80 -29.55
CA CYS A 7 15.59 19.88 -29.48
C CYS A 7 16.20 18.60 -30.05
N ASN A 8 17.19 18.73 -30.93
CA ASN A 8 17.81 17.60 -31.64
C ASN A 8 18.79 16.77 -30.78
N HIS A 9 18.66 16.82 -29.44
CA HIS A 9 19.53 16.08 -28.52
C HIS A 9 19.24 14.58 -28.59
N PRO A 10 20.25 13.74 -28.87
CA PRO A 10 20.02 12.32 -29.11
C PRO A 10 19.86 11.55 -27.80
N PHE A 11 18.69 10.93 -27.62
CA PHE A 11 18.45 9.97 -26.54
C PHE A 11 18.02 8.61 -27.08
N CYS A 12 18.32 7.56 -26.31
CA CYS A 12 17.76 6.24 -26.56
C CYS A 12 16.25 6.25 -26.24
N THR A 13 15.45 5.45 -26.96
CA THR A 13 13.98 5.39 -26.75
C THR A 13 13.61 4.95 -25.34
N HIS A 14 14.36 4.00 -24.77
CA HIS A 14 14.19 3.57 -23.38
C HIS A 14 14.46 4.70 -22.37
N CYS A 15 15.52 5.47 -22.61
CA CYS A 15 15.99 6.55 -21.74
C CYS A 15 14.95 7.67 -21.66
N ILE A 16 14.49 8.12 -22.82
CA ILE A 16 13.49 9.19 -22.92
C ILE A 16 12.13 8.75 -22.38
N SER A 17 11.74 7.50 -22.65
CA SER A 17 10.51 6.90 -22.12
C SER A 17 10.53 6.87 -20.59
N LYS A 18 11.61 6.33 -19.99
CA LYS A 18 11.77 6.26 -18.53
C LYS A 18 11.79 7.64 -17.88
N HIS A 19 12.48 8.62 -18.49
CA HIS A 19 12.48 10.01 -18.02
C HIS A 19 11.06 10.56 -17.96
N VAL A 20 10.33 10.53 -19.09
CA VAL A 20 8.98 11.08 -19.15
C VAL A 20 8.03 10.36 -18.20
N VAL A 21 8.05 9.02 -18.17
CA VAL A 21 7.23 8.23 -17.22
C VAL A 21 7.49 8.64 -15.76
N THR A 22 8.76 8.83 -15.40
CA THR A 22 9.14 9.24 -14.03
C THR A 22 8.59 10.63 -13.70
N GLN A 23 8.74 11.59 -14.61
CA GLN A 23 8.25 12.96 -14.44
C GLN A 23 6.72 12.98 -14.29
N ILE A 24 5.99 12.24 -15.13
CA ILE A 24 4.52 12.15 -15.06
C ILE A 24 4.06 11.44 -13.79
N HIS A 25 4.78 10.42 -13.33
CA HIS A 25 4.49 9.76 -12.06
C HIS A 25 4.66 10.72 -10.86
N GLN A 26 5.62 11.64 -10.94
CA GLN A 26 5.83 12.72 -9.96
C GLN A 26 4.88 13.92 -10.15
N SER A 27 3.91 13.83 -11.06
CA SER A 27 2.96 14.91 -11.40
C SER A 27 3.64 16.19 -11.93
N ILE A 28 4.81 16.06 -12.54
CA ILE A 28 5.51 17.16 -13.21
C ILE A 28 4.87 17.35 -14.59
N LEU A 29 4.18 18.48 -14.77
CA LEU A 29 3.41 18.79 -15.97
C LEU A 29 4.28 19.15 -17.17
N LYS A 30 5.33 19.92 -16.92
CA LYS A 30 6.27 20.44 -17.92
C LYS A 30 7.49 19.54 -17.96
N VAL A 31 7.48 18.60 -18.90
CA VAL A 31 8.61 17.68 -19.08
C VAL A 31 9.64 18.36 -19.96
N ILE A 32 10.76 18.77 -19.37
CA ILE A 32 11.88 19.37 -20.10
C ILE A 32 12.83 18.30 -20.65
N CYS A 33 13.56 18.68 -21.70
CA CYS A 33 14.68 17.90 -22.23
C CYS A 33 15.65 17.50 -21.11
N PRO A 34 16.13 16.23 -21.09
CA PRO A 34 17.15 15.80 -20.12
C PRO A 34 18.52 16.46 -20.28
N ASP A 35 18.79 17.13 -21.41
CA ASP A 35 20.06 17.85 -21.62
C ASP A 35 20.13 19.08 -20.69
N PRO A 36 21.18 19.21 -19.84
CA PRO A 36 21.28 20.30 -18.86
C PRO A 36 21.27 21.71 -19.45
N ASN A 37 21.65 21.86 -20.72
CA ASN A 37 21.71 23.15 -21.40
C ASN A 37 20.47 23.39 -22.29
N CYS A 38 19.43 22.56 -22.14
CA CYS A 38 18.24 22.62 -22.96
C CYS A 38 16.97 22.82 -22.13
N TYR A 39 16.20 23.86 -22.49
CA TYR A 39 14.96 24.23 -21.79
C TYR A 39 13.68 23.91 -22.59
N VAL A 40 13.83 23.08 -23.62
CA VAL A 40 12.70 22.72 -24.49
C VAL A 40 11.75 21.79 -23.73
N GLU A 41 10.47 22.19 -23.66
CA GLU A 41 9.37 21.37 -23.13
C GLU A 41 8.89 20.39 -24.20
N PHE A 42 8.87 19.10 -23.84
CA PHE A 42 8.23 18.07 -24.66
C PHE A 42 6.71 18.18 -24.56
N LYS A 43 6.05 17.97 -25.70
CA LYS A 43 4.61 17.77 -25.76
C LYS A 43 4.29 16.27 -25.88
N PRO A 44 3.14 15.81 -25.36
CA PRO A 44 2.69 14.43 -25.50
C PRO A 44 2.73 13.93 -26.95
N GLU A 45 2.35 14.79 -27.90
CA GLU A 45 2.32 14.49 -29.34
C GLU A 45 3.66 13.95 -29.88
N TYR A 46 4.80 14.45 -29.36
CA TYR A 46 6.13 14.05 -29.83
C TYR A 46 6.53 12.63 -29.42
N LEU A 47 5.90 12.09 -28.38
CA LEU A 47 6.29 10.84 -27.75
C LEU A 47 5.22 9.74 -27.87
N ARG A 48 4.15 9.98 -28.65
CA ARG A 48 3.05 9.02 -28.86
C ARG A 48 3.50 7.67 -29.41
N THR A 49 4.58 7.63 -30.19
CA THR A 49 5.14 6.39 -30.76
C THR A 49 6.10 5.66 -29.82
N ILE A 50 6.47 6.27 -28.69
CA ILE A 50 7.49 5.77 -27.76
C ILE A 50 6.89 5.43 -26.39
N LEU A 51 5.86 6.18 -25.98
CA LEU A 51 5.21 6.03 -24.68
C LEU A 51 3.95 5.15 -24.79
N PRO A 52 3.69 4.32 -23.77
CA PRO A 52 2.39 3.66 -23.62
C PRO A 52 1.23 4.65 -23.60
N CYS A 53 0.07 4.27 -24.16
CA CYS A 53 -1.11 5.12 -24.26
C CYS A 53 -1.58 5.65 -22.90
N ASP A 54 -1.55 4.83 -21.85
CA ASP A 54 -1.94 5.20 -20.49
C ASP A 54 -1.06 6.33 -19.91
N VAL A 55 0.21 6.40 -20.30
CA VAL A 55 1.14 7.46 -19.90
C VAL A 55 0.80 8.77 -20.62
N ILE A 56 0.50 8.70 -21.93
CA ILE A 56 0.06 9.85 -22.72
C ILE A 56 -1.25 10.40 -22.18
N ASP A 57 -2.25 9.54 -21.96
CA ASP A 57 -3.56 9.92 -21.42
C ASP A 57 -3.42 10.57 -20.05
N ARG A 58 -2.60 10.00 -19.16
CA ARG A 58 -2.32 10.57 -17.85
C ARG A 58 -1.65 11.93 -17.96
N TRP A 59 -0.67 12.09 -18.85
CA TRP A 59 0.00 13.37 -19.05
C TRP A 59 -0.97 14.43 -19.55
N GLU A 60 -1.76 14.12 -20.57
CA GLU A 60 -2.75 15.04 -21.10
C GLU A 60 -3.83 15.39 -20.05
N CYS A 61 -4.29 14.41 -19.26
CA CYS A 61 -5.22 14.64 -18.16
C CYS A 61 -4.64 15.58 -17.11
N LEU A 62 -3.40 15.37 -16.67
CA LEU A 62 -2.73 16.25 -15.71
C LEU A 62 -2.58 17.67 -16.26
N ARG A 63 -2.24 17.83 -17.55
CA ARG A 63 -2.15 19.14 -18.20
C ARG A 63 -3.51 19.83 -18.23
N ARG A 64 -4.58 19.15 -18.66
CA ARG A 64 -5.95 19.70 -18.64
C ARG A 64 -6.36 20.09 -17.22
N GLU A 65 -6.08 19.24 -16.24
CA GLU A 65 -6.42 19.50 -14.84
C GLU A 65 -5.63 20.67 -14.25
N SER A 66 -4.43 20.95 -14.76
CA SER A 66 -3.61 22.09 -14.32
C SER A 66 -4.19 23.44 -14.73
N LEU A 67 -5.06 23.46 -15.74
CA LEU A 67 -5.79 24.65 -16.17
C LEU A 67 -6.94 25.00 -15.22
N ILE A 68 -7.35 24.07 -14.36
CA ILE A 68 -8.45 24.25 -13.42
C ILE A 68 -7.87 24.76 -12.10
N LEU A 69 -8.41 25.88 -11.60
CA LEU A 69 -7.98 26.45 -10.34
C LEU A 69 -8.17 25.43 -9.21
N GLY A 70 -7.19 25.34 -8.30
CA GLY A 70 -7.24 24.41 -7.17
C GLY A 70 -8.49 24.58 -6.28
N SER A 71 -9.04 25.79 -6.22
CA SER A 71 -10.29 26.12 -5.51
C SER A 71 -11.55 25.61 -6.22
N GLU A 72 -11.49 25.42 -7.53
CA GLU A 72 -12.62 24.99 -8.36
C GLU A 72 -12.63 23.47 -8.56
N LYS A 73 -11.54 22.76 -8.23
CA LYS A 73 -11.49 21.30 -8.35
C LYS A 73 -11.50 20.56 -7.02
N THR A 74 -12.15 19.41 -7.05
CA THR A 74 -12.04 18.39 -6.02
C THR A 74 -12.13 17.01 -6.65
N TYR A 75 -11.78 15.97 -5.90
CA TYR A 75 -12.01 14.60 -6.34
C TYR A 75 -13.11 13.97 -5.52
N CYS A 76 -13.80 13.01 -6.13
CA CYS A 76 -14.70 12.12 -5.42
C CYS A 76 -13.92 11.38 -4.32
N PRO A 77 -14.35 11.43 -3.04
CA PRO A 77 -13.57 10.88 -1.93
C PRO A 77 -13.62 9.35 -1.82
N PHE A 78 -14.45 8.71 -2.65
CA PHE A 78 -14.58 7.27 -2.69
C PHE A 78 -13.50 6.69 -3.60
N LYS A 79 -12.63 5.83 -3.04
CA LYS A 79 -11.42 5.33 -3.70
C LYS A 79 -11.69 4.62 -5.04
N ASP A 80 -12.80 3.90 -5.10
CA ASP A 80 -13.29 3.16 -6.26
C ASP A 80 -13.87 4.07 -7.36
N CYS A 81 -14.06 5.37 -7.09
CA CYS A 81 -14.51 6.35 -8.08
C CYS A 81 -13.41 7.38 -8.37
N SER A 82 -12.98 8.15 -7.37
CA SER A 82 -11.89 9.15 -7.48
C SER A 82 -11.97 10.13 -8.67
N VAL A 83 -13.15 10.28 -9.29
CA VAL A 83 -13.32 11.16 -10.45
C VAL A 83 -13.07 12.63 -10.08
N LEU A 84 -12.50 13.39 -11.00
CA LEU A 84 -12.35 14.84 -10.89
C LEU A 84 -13.73 15.52 -10.99
N LEU A 85 -13.99 16.44 -10.07
CA LEU A 85 -15.21 17.24 -9.99
C LEU A 85 -14.81 18.72 -10.07
N VAL A 86 -15.43 19.45 -10.97
CA VAL A 86 -15.19 20.89 -11.18
C VAL A 86 -16.42 21.65 -10.71
N ASN A 87 -16.23 22.59 -9.78
CA ASN A 87 -17.25 23.48 -9.29
C ASN A 87 -17.45 24.62 -10.31
N GLN A 88 -18.61 24.66 -10.95
CA GLN A 88 -18.94 25.65 -11.97
C GLN A 88 -19.49 26.98 -11.41
N GLY A 89 -19.34 27.20 -10.10
CA GLY A 89 -19.91 28.37 -9.42
C GLY A 89 -21.37 28.11 -9.05
N GLY A 90 -21.62 28.04 -7.74
CA GLY A 90 -22.94 27.81 -7.16
C GLY A 90 -22.84 27.92 -5.65
N GLU A 91 -23.99 28.01 -4.98
CA GLU A 91 -24.01 27.97 -3.53
C GLU A 91 -23.29 26.71 -3.04
N VAL A 92 -22.33 26.89 -2.12
CA VAL A 92 -21.56 25.78 -1.58
C VAL A 92 -22.49 24.98 -0.66
N ALA A 93 -23.23 24.06 -1.26
CA ALA A 93 -24.00 23.08 -0.53
C ALA A 93 -23.02 22.26 0.32
N THR A 94 -23.30 22.12 1.61
CA THR A 94 -22.46 21.32 2.53
C THR A 94 -22.35 19.87 2.05
N SER A 95 -23.40 19.36 1.39
CA SER A 95 -23.47 18.06 0.73
C SER A 95 -23.41 18.24 -0.78
N ALA A 96 -22.54 17.48 -1.44
CA ALA A 96 -22.48 17.34 -2.89
C ALA A 96 -22.64 15.88 -3.29
N GLU A 97 -23.19 15.62 -4.47
CA GLU A 97 -23.34 14.27 -5.03
C GLU A 97 -22.37 14.09 -6.18
N CYS A 98 -21.69 12.94 -6.23
CA CYS A 98 -20.79 12.62 -7.33
C CYS A 98 -21.60 12.16 -8.56
N PRO A 99 -21.50 12.81 -9.72
CA PRO A 99 -22.24 12.41 -10.93
C PRO A 99 -21.81 11.05 -11.50
N SER A 100 -20.61 10.55 -11.16
CA SER A 100 -20.10 9.27 -11.65
C SER A 100 -20.57 8.07 -10.82
N CYS A 101 -20.68 8.22 -9.49
CA CYS A 101 -21.03 7.10 -8.61
C CYS A 101 -22.27 7.34 -7.74
N HIS A 102 -22.93 8.50 -7.89
CA HIS A 102 -24.14 8.94 -7.20
C HIS A 102 -24.06 8.92 -5.66
N ARG A 103 -22.85 8.82 -5.10
CA ARG A 103 -22.61 8.89 -3.66
C ARG A 103 -22.41 10.32 -3.21
N ARG A 104 -22.96 10.64 -2.05
CA ARG A 104 -22.84 11.95 -1.43
C ARG A 104 -21.57 12.10 -0.60
N PHE A 105 -21.02 13.29 -0.63
CA PHE A 105 -19.84 13.69 0.13
C PHE A 105 -19.99 15.11 0.66
N CYS A 106 -19.19 15.45 1.67
CA CYS A 106 -19.13 16.81 2.18
C CYS A 106 -18.22 17.66 1.29
N ALA A 107 -18.75 18.75 0.71
CA ALA A 107 -17.97 19.65 -0.15
C ALA A 107 -16.84 20.36 0.60
N HIS A 108 -17.02 20.64 1.90
CA HIS A 108 -16.01 21.35 2.71
C HIS A 108 -14.84 20.46 3.14
N CYS A 109 -15.12 19.27 3.69
CA CYS A 109 -14.05 18.39 4.21
C CYS A 109 -13.64 17.27 3.24
N LYS A 110 -14.28 17.19 2.06
CA LYS A 110 -13.97 16.24 0.98
C LYS A 110 -13.96 14.78 1.46
N ALA A 111 -14.96 14.42 2.27
CA ALA A 111 -15.11 13.08 2.84
C ALA A 111 -16.54 12.55 2.60
N PRO A 112 -16.79 11.24 2.71
CA PRO A 112 -18.14 10.68 2.59
C PRO A 112 -19.15 11.43 3.47
N TRP A 113 -20.37 11.58 2.97
CA TRP A 113 -21.39 12.38 3.64
C TRP A 113 -21.64 11.88 5.07
N HIS A 114 -21.55 12.79 6.04
CA HIS A 114 -21.62 12.47 7.47
C HIS A 114 -22.87 13.05 8.15
N GLY A 115 -23.90 13.36 7.36
CA GLY A 115 -25.20 13.81 7.85
C GLY A 115 -25.10 15.06 8.73
N ARG A 116 -25.68 15.00 9.93
CA ARG A 116 -25.76 16.12 10.87
C ARG A 116 -24.45 16.43 11.60
N LYS A 117 -23.42 15.57 11.52
CA LYS A 117 -22.14 15.81 12.19
C LYS A 117 -21.41 16.98 11.54
N LYS A 118 -20.80 17.85 12.34
CA LYS A 118 -19.93 18.91 11.80
C LYS A 118 -18.65 18.27 11.24
N CYS A 119 -18.03 18.90 10.25
CA CYS A 119 -16.76 18.42 9.67
C CYS A 119 -15.69 18.12 10.76
N LYS A 120 -15.56 19.01 11.76
CA LYS A 120 -14.64 18.84 12.89
C LYS A 120 -14.94 17.59 13.73
N GLU A 121 -16.21 17.28 13.97
CA GLU A 121 -16.62 16.07 14.69
C GLU A 121 -16.32 14.82 13.87
N PHE A 122 -16.68 14.80 12.59
CA PHE A 122 -16.41 13.67 11.71
C PHE A 122 -14.90 13.35 11.64
N GLN A 123 -14.07 14.38 11.49
CA GLN A 123 -12.61 14.21 11.47
C GLN A 123 -12.05 13.70 12.81
N ARG A 124 -12.61 14.15 13.94
CA ARG A 124 -12.25 13.62 15.28
C ARG A 124 -12.58 12.14 15.40
N VAL A 125 -13.78 11.72 14.96
CA VAL A 125 -14.18 10.30 14.96
C VAL A 125 -13.22 9.48 14.10
N LYS A 126 -12.96 9.91 12.85
CA LYS A 126 -12.01 9.23 11.94
C LYS A 126 -10.59 9.14 12.51
N LYS A 127 -10.11 10.19 13.19
CA LYS A 127 -8.80 10.18 13.86
C LYS A 127 -8.77 9.19 15.03
N ASN A 128 -9.85 9.11 15.80
CA ASN A 128 -9.99 8.15 16.90
C ASN A 128 -10.06 6.71 16.40
N GLU A 129 -10.83 6.42 15.33
CA GLU A 129 -10.86 5.12 14.66
C GLU A 129 -9.44 4.69 14.23
N LYS A 130 -8.70 5.54 13.51
CA LYS A 130 -7.31 5.25 13.12
C LYS A 130 -6.39 4.99 14.32
N LYS A 131 -6.60 5.70 15.44
CA LYS A 131 -5.84 5.49 16.68
C LYS A 131 -6.18 4.14 17.32
N LEU A 132 -7.45 3.74 17.31
CA LEU A 132 -7.91 2.44 17.79
C LEU A 132 -7.37 1.30 16.92
N ASP A 133 -7.43 1.44 15.59
CA ASP A 133 -6.84 0.47 14.66
C ASP A 133 -5.35 0.28 14.92
N LYS A 134 -4.60 1.39 15.06
CA LYS A 134 -3.16 1.32 15.39
C LYS A 134 -2.91 0.60 16.72
N LYS A 135 -3.71 0.88 17.76
CA LYS A 135 -3.62 0.18 19.04
C LYS A 135 -3.92 -1.32 18.89
N PHE A 136 -4.95 -1.68 18.13
CA PHE A 136 -5.30 -3.07 17.84
C PHE A 136 -4.17 -3.80 17.11
N PHE A 137 -3.58 -3.20 16.06
CA PHE A 137 -2.45 -3.81 15.34
C PHE A 137 -1.20 -3.96 16.21
N ASN A 138 -0.92 -2.97 17.08
CA ASN A 138 0.18 -3.07 18.03
C ASN A 138 -0.05 -4.23 19.01
N LEU A 139 -1.24 -4.32 19.60
CA LEU A 139 -1.60 -5.42 20.50
C LEU A 139 -1.52 -6.77 19.79
N ALA A 140 -2.04 -6.87 18.56
CA ALA A 140 -1.95 -8.08 17.76
C ALA A 140 -0.50 -8.51 17.50
N LYS A 141 0.39 -7.54 17.24
CA LYS A 141 1.83 -7.80 17.08
C LYS A 141 2.48 -8.24 18.40
N GLU A 142 2.21 -7.54 19.50
CA GLU A 142 2.73 -7.86 20.84
C GLU A 142 2.29 -9.26 21.31
N LYS A 143 1.02 -9.62 21.05
CA LYS A 143 0.47 -10.93 21.39
C LYS A 143 0.71 -12.00 20.32
N ASN A 144 1.47 -11.69 19.27
CA ASN A 144 1.77 -12.58 18.14
C ASN A 144 0.52 -13.21 17.48
N TRP A 145 -0.60 -12.48 17.46
CA TRP A 145 -1.82 -12.93 16.80
C TRP A 145 -1.58 -13.12 15.30
N LYS A 146 -2.15 -14.20 14.77
CA LYS A 146 -2.05 -14.52 13.34
C LYS A 146 -3.31 -14.23 12.59
N LYS A 147 -3.17 -13.82 11.34
CA LYS A 147 -4.28 -13.70 10.42
C LYS A 147 -4.66 -15.06 9.86
N CYS A 148 -5.96 -15.31 9.76
CA CYS A 148 -6.46 -16.41 8.96
C CYS A 148 -6.11 -16.18 7.48
N PRO A 149 -5.55 -17.16 6.77
CA PRO A 149 -5.19 -17.01 5.35
C PRO A 149 -6.42 -16.86 4.44
N HIS A 150 -7.60 -17.30 4.87
CA HIS A 150 -8.84 -17.19 4.10
C HIS A 150 -9.58 -15.87 4.37
N CYS A 151 -9.98 -15.61 5.62
CA CYS A 151 -10.81 -14.44 5.94
C CYS A 151 -10.02 -13.21 6.44
N THR A 152 -8.70 -13.32 6.63
CA THR A 152 -7.79 -12.25 7.10
C THR A 152 -8.01 -11.71 8.52
N MET A 153 -9.01 -12.21 9.25
CA MET A 153 -9.23 -11.87 10.67
C MET A 153 -8.06 -12.34 11.54
N PHE A 154 -7.71 -11.55 12.56
CA PHE A 154 -6.75 -11.97 13.57
C PHE A 154 -7.36 -13.00 14.51
N VAL A 155 -6.58 -14.03 14.80
CA VAL A 155 -6.95 -15.13 15.69
C VAL A 155 -5.98 -15.13 16.86
N GLN A 156 -6.55 -15.25 18.06
CA GLN A 156 -5.81 -15.52 19.28
C GLN A 156 -5.78 -17.02 19.52
N ARG A 157 -4.61 -17.57 19.86
CA ARG A 157 -4.50 -18.94 20.37
C ARG A 157 -4.73 -18.92 21.88
N CYS A 158 -5.76 -19.63 22.35
CA CYS A 158 -6.05 -19.77 23.79
C CYS A 158 -5.25 -20.88 24.47
N GLY A 159 -4.74 -21.85 23.69
CA GLY A 159 -3.91 -22.96 24.15
C GLY A 159 -3.78 -24.03 23.08
N GLY A 160 -3.03 -25.09 23.38
CA GLY A 160 -2.96 -26.31 22.56
C GLY A 160 -2.05 -26.23 21.33
N CYS A 161 -2.37 -27.08 20.36
CA CYS A 161 -1.62 -27.32 19.12
C CYS A 161 -1.42 -26.04 18.27
N ASP A 162 -0.44 -26.06 17.37
CA ASP A 162 -0.25 -25.01 16.37
C ASP A 162 -1.25 -25.11 15.21
N HIS A 163 -2.04 -26.19 15.12
CA HIS A 163 -3.18 -26.29 14.22
C HIS A 163 -4.37 -25.52 14.80
N ILE A 164 -4.86 -24.51 14.07
CA ILE A 164 -6.01 -23.71 14.46
C ILE A 164 -7.09 -23.75 13.38
N ALA A 165 -8.34 -23.95 13.83
CA ALA A 165 -9.54 -23.73 13.02
C ALA A 165 -10.05 -22.30 13.22
N CYS A 166 -10.14 -21.52 12.14
CA CYS A 166 -10.76 -20.20 12.16
C CYS A 166 -12.28 -20.32 12.23
N ARG A 167 -12.97 -19.28 12.74
CA ARG A 167 -14.43 -19.17 12.71
C ARG A 167 -15.03 -19.27 11.29
N CYS A 168 -14.26 -18.96 10.26
CA CYS A 168 -14.68 -19.14 8.87
C CYS A 168 -14.53 -20.59 8.34
N GLY A 169 -14.12 -21.55 9.17
CA GLY A 169 -13.89 -22.95 8.80
C GLY A 169 -12.49 -23.28 8.25
N CYS A 170 -11.67 -22.27 7.93
CA CYS A 170 -10.31 -22.49 7.43
C CYS A 170 -9.38 -23.00 8.54
N ASN A 171 -8.66 -24.08 8.26
CA ASN A 171 -7.62 -24.63 9.13
C ASN A 171 -6.25 -24.12 8.71
N PHE A 172 -5.44 -23.65 9.65
CA PHE A 172 -4.12 -23.09 9.36
C PHE A 172 -3.14 -23.26 10.54
N CYS A 173 -1.84 -23.18 10.25
CA CYS A 173 -0.80 -23.23 11.27
C CYS A 173 -0.63 -21.84 11.93
N TYR A 174 -0.73 -21.77 13.25
CA TYR A 174 -0.57 -20.54 14.02
C TYR A 174 0.88 -20.01 14.08
N ILE A 175 1.88 -20.81 13.73
CA ILE A 175 3.25 -20.30 13.69
C ILE A 175 3.45 -19.53 12.37
N CYS A 176 3.14 -20.17 11.23
CA CYS A 176 3.44 -19.64 9.91
C CYS A 176 2.29 -18.95 9.18
N GLY A 177 1.05 -19.10 9.64
CA GLY A 177 -0.14 -18.50 9.03
C GLY A 177 -0.61 -19.18 7.73
N LYS A 178 0.00 -20.30 7.32
CA LYS A 178 -0.35 -21.01 6.08
C LYS A 178 -1.46 -22.04 6.34
N ASN A 179 -2.22 -22.35 5.28
CA ASN A 179 -3.25 -23.40 5.30
C ASN A 179 -2.68 -24.72 5.84
N TRP A 180 -3.48 -25.38 6.67
CA TRP A 180 -3.17 -26.67 7.24
C TRP A 180 -3.54 -27.77 6.25
N ASN A 181 -2.59 -28.65 5.94
CA ASN A 181 -2.81 -29.89 5.22
C ASN A 181 -2.02 -31.00 5.94
N PRO A 182 -2.30 -32.29 5.67
CA PRO A 182 -1.60 -33.39 6.33
C PRO A 182 -0.08 -33.36 6.15
N GLU A 183 0.41 -32.77 5.06
CA GLU A 183 1.84 -32.64 4.76
C GLU A 183 2.48 -31.37 5.36
N HIS A 184 1.74 -30.59 6.16
CA HIS A 184 2.21 -29.29 6.63
C HIS A 184 3.39 -29.44 7.59
N ARG A 185 4.58 -29.11 7.10
CA ARG A 185 5.80 -29.00 7.93
C ARG A 185 6.17 -27.54 8.15
N CYS A 186 5.94 -27.04 9.37
CA CYS A 186 6.21 -25.66 9.72
C CYS A 186 7.73 -25.40 9.82
N MET A 187 8.32 -24.87 8.73
CA MET A 187 9.74 -24.53 8.70
C MET A 187 10.13 -23.40 9.66
N ILE A 188 9.17 -22.55 10.06
CA ILE A 188 9.43 -21.48 11.04
C ILE A 188 9.75 -22.08 12.40
N MET A 189 9.09 -23.18 12.78
CA MET A 189 9.39 -23.85 14.04
C MET A 189 10.81 -24.42 14.03
N ARG A 190 11.25 -25.00 12.91
CA ARG A 190 12.65 -25.46 12.75
C ARG A 190 13.65 -24.32 12.92
N ARG A 191 13.35 -23.14 12.35
CA ARG A 191 14.21 -21.96 12.51
C ARG A 191 14.26 -21.47 13.95
N ILE A 192 13.13 -21.42 14.66
CA ILE A 192 13.10 -21.01 16.07
C ILE A 192 13.92 -21.96 16.93
N VAL A 193 13.74 -23.28 16.76
CA VAL A 193 14.51 -24.29 17.51
C VAL A 193 16.00 -24.19 17.17
N TYR A 194 16.34 -24.01 15.90
CA TYR A 194 17.73 -23.81 15.48
C TYR A 194 18.35 -22.55 16.08
N ASP A 195 17.65 -21.41 16.02
CA ASP A 195 18.13 -20.14 16.57
C ASP A 195 18.30 -20.21 18.10
N LEU A 196 17.39 -20.90 18.80
CA LEU A 196 17.52 -21.17 20.24
C LEU A 196 18.70 -22.08 20.54
N TYR A 197 18.87 -23.16 19.78
CA TYR A 197 20.01 -24.08 19.89
C TYR A 197 21.35 -23.36 19.67
N GLN A 198 21.45 -22.50 18.64
CA GLN A 198 22.67 -21.73 18.39
C GLN A 198 22.96 -20.73 19.52
N ARG A 199 21.91 -20.14 20.13
CA ARG A 199 22.08 -19.24 21.29
C ARG A 199 22.57 -19.99 22.52
N THR A 200 22.01 -21.16 22.82
CA THR A 200 22.44 -21.96 23.98
C THR A 200 23.86 -22.48 23.76
N VAL A 201 24.17 -23.09 22.61
CA VAL A 201 25.52 -23.56 22.29
C VAL A 201 26.54 -22.40 22.27
N GLY A 202 26.16 -21.26 21.72
CA GLY A 202 26.99 -20.04 21.74
C GLY A 202 27.23 -19.52 23.17
N TRP A 203 26.26 -19.65 24.07
CA TRP A 203 26.43 -19.34 25.49
C TRP A 203 27.37 -20.34 26.19
N PHE A 204 27.19 -21.65 25.96
CA PHE A 204 28.10 -22.68 26.49
C PHE A 204 29.55 -22.48 26.03
N ARG A 205 29.76 -22.17 24.74
CA ARG A 205 31.10 -21.85 24.20
C ARG A 205 31.73 -20.64 24.88
N ARG A 206 30.94 -19.59 25.16
CA ARG A 206 31.44 -18.40 25.88
C ARG A 206 31.69 -18.65 27.37
N ALA A 207 30.90 -19.52 28.00
CA ALA A 207 31.02 -19.85 29.42
C ALA A 207 32.08 -20.93 29.72
N ASN A 208 32.73 -21.50 28.67
CA ASN A 208 33.69 -22.59 28.80
C ASN A 208 33.13 -23.82 29.55
N LEU A 209 31.81 -24.01 29.48
CA LEU A 209 31.09 -25.10 30.13
C LEU A 209 30.99 -26.27 29.15
N ARG A 210 31.51 -27.44 29.53
CA ARG A 210 31.35 -28.68 28.75
C ARG A 210 29.98 -29.30 29.04
N PHE A 211 29.28 -29.72 27.98
CA PHE A 211 28.08 -30.54 28.10
C PHE A 211 28.45 -31.89 28.73
N SER A 212 28.08 -32.11 29.98
CA SER A 212 28.02 -33.46 30.56
C SER A 212 26.77 -34.14 29.98
N GLY A 213 26.93 -34.82 28.84
CA GLY A 213 25.87 -35.52 28.14
C GLY A 213 25.30 -36.67 28.98
N GLY A 214 24.24 -36.39 29.73
CA GLY A 214 23.37 -37.40 30.31
C GLY A 214 22.59 -38.10 29.20
N ARG A 215 22.90 -39.37 28.99
CA ARG A 215 22.08 -40.30 28.19
C ARG A 215 20.70 -40.37 28.83
N ASN A 216 19.67 -39.83 28.17
CA ASN A 216 18.32 -40.39 28.33
C ASN A 216 17.42 -40.09 27.13
N SER A 217 16.94 -41.21 26.57
CA SER A 217 15.64 -41.43 25.95
C SER A 217 15.31 -40.76 24.61
N SER A 218 15.47 -41.57 23.58
CA SER A 218 14.62 -41.71 22.40
C SER A 218 13.33 -40.86 22.38
N MET A 219 13.24 -39.95 21.41
CA MET A 219 11.97 -39.53 20.83
C MET A 219 11.97 -40.00 19.38
N ASN A 220 11.10 -40.98 19.10
CA ASN A 220 10.69 -41.37 17.76
C ASN A 220 9.87 -40.25 17.11
N TRP A 221 9.96 -40.21 15.78
CA TRP A 221 9.44 -39.23 14.83
C TRP A 221 8.00 -38.73 15.03
#